data_AF-A0A4Y7RMY5-F1
#
_entry.id   AF-A0A4Y7RMY5-F1
#
_cell.length_a   1.000
_cell.length_b   1.000
_cell.length_c   1.000
_cell.angle_alpha   90.00
_cell.angle_beta   90.00
_cell.angle_gamma   90.00
#
_symmetry.space_group_name_H-M   'P 1'
#
loop_
_entity.id
_entity.type
_entity.pdbx_description
1 polymer ?
#
loop_
_entity_poly.entity_id
_entity_poly.type
_entity_poly.pdbx_seq_one_letter_code
_entity_poly.pdbx_strand_id
1 'polypeptide(L)'
;MTTSARHLVQELSELGLWTEEIREQIIADHGSIKGIVAIPQTLRDRFKTVWDVDPDVLVSMSASRGPYICQSQSLSLYFKDPMPSDVSAVLFHAWEGGLEDRCSCYPNPARSRGFPVRLLS
;
A
#
# COMPACT_ATOMS: atom_id res chain seq x y z
N MET A 1 -8.72 -5.60 -10.74
CA MET A 1 -9.79 -4.60 -10.93
C MET A 1 -9.66 -3.56 -9.84
N THR A 2 -8.77 -2.59 -10.01
CA THR A 2 -8.51 -1.54 -9.00
C THR A 2 -9.35 -0.32 -9.38
N THR A 3 -10.35 0.00 -8.57
CA THR A 3 -11.36 1.04 -8.82
C THR A 3 -10.84 2.48 -8.69
N SER A 4 -9.60 2.70 -8.22
CA SER A 4 -9.05 4.06 -7.98
C SER A 4 -8.48 4.79 -9.21
N ALA A 5 -8.08 4.07 -10.27
CA ALA A 5 -7.45 4.70 -11.44
C ALA A 5 -8.41 5.63 -12.20
N ARG A 6 -9.71 5.33 -12.21
CA ARG A 6 -10.72 6.15 -12.89
C ARG A 6 -10.89 7.52 -12.22
N HIS A 7 -10.86 7.57 -10.89
CA HIS A 7 -10.97 8.81 -10.13
C HIS A 7 -9.75 9.71 -10.33
N LEU A 8 -8.55 9.12 -10.36
CA LEU A 8 -7.32 9.85 -10.66
C LEU A 8 -7.38 10.51 -12.05
N VAL A 9 -7.78 9.75 -13.08
CA VAL A 9 -7.90 10.27 -14.45
C VAL A 9 -8.91 11.40 -14.53
N GLN A 10 -10.04 11.28 -13.82
CA GLN A 10 -11.06 12.32 -13.78
C GLN A 10 -10.51 13.62 -13.16
N GLU A 11 -9.91 13.57 -11.97
CA GLU A 11 -9.37 14.77 -11.31
C GLU A 11 -8.22 15.41 -12.10
N LEU A 12 -7.35 14.61 -12.74
CA LEU A 12 -6.30 15.14 -13.63
C LEU A 12 -6.87 15.80 -14.89
N SER A 13 -7.98 15.27 -15.42
CA SER A 13 -8.66 15.85 -16.59
C SER A 13 -9.35 17.17 -16.23
N GLU A 14 -9.99 17.24 -15.06
CA GLU A 14 -10.62 18.47 -14.55
C GLU A 14 -9.60 19.60 -14.33
N LEU A 15 -8.36 19.25 -13.96
CA LEU A 15 -7.26 20.20 -13.81
C LEU A 15 -6.53 20.52 -15.12
N GLY A 16 -6.87 19.87 -16.23
CA GLY A 16 -6.16 20.02 -17.52
C GLY A 16 -4.72 19.50 -17.49
N LEU A 17 -4.37 18.67 -16.51
CA LEU A 17 -3.04 18.08 -16.33
C LEU A 17 -2.95 16.67 -16.94
N TRP A 18 -4.00 16.20 -17.63
CA TRP A 18 -3.98 14.92 -18.31
C TRP A 18 -3.30 15.04 -19.68
N THR A 19 -1.96 14.92 -19.70
CA THR A 19 -1.15 14.90 -20.93
C THR A 19 -0.52 13.52 -21.16
N GLU A 20 -0.06 13.25 -22.39
CA GLU A 20 0.55 11.95 -22.74
C GLU A 20 1.85 11.72 -21.97
N GLU A 21 2.63 12.78 -21.70
CA GLU A 21 3.87 12.68 -20.91
C GLU A 21 3.59 12.24 -19.47
N ILE A 22 2.52 12.77 -18.85
CA ILE A 22 2.12 12.38 -17.49
C ILE A 22 1.63 10.93 -17.49
N ARG A 23 0.90 10.51 -18.52
CA ARG A 23 0.45 9.13 -18.66
C ARG A 23 1.63 8.16 -18.75
N GLU A 24 2.63 8.46 -19.59
CA GLU A 24 3.84 7.65 -19.72
C GLU A 24 4.62 7.58 -18.40
N GLN A 25 4.74 8.70 -17.68
CA GLN A 25 5.37 8.73 -16.35
C GLN A 25 4.63 7.84 -15.34
N ILE A 26 3.29 7.89 -15.30
CA ILE A 26 2.49 7.03 -14.41
C ILE A 26 2.72 5.56 -14.73
N ILE A 27 2.81 5.19 -16.01
CA ILE A 27 3.08 3.80 -16.43
C ILE A 27 4.49 3.38 -16.02
N ALA A 28 5.49 4.25 -16.22
CA ALA A 28 6.88 4.01 -15.83
C ALA A 28 7.03 3.83 -14.31
N ASP A 29 6.28 4.59 -13.51
CA ASP A 29 6.27 4.52 -12.05
C ASP A 29 5.32 3.43 -11.50
N HIS A 30 4.88 2.50 -12.34
CA HIS A 30 3.97 1.40 -11.98
C HIS A 30 2.68 1.86 -11.28
N GLY A 31 2.17 3.03 -11.66
CA GLY A 31 0.97 3.63 -11.09
C GLY A 31 1.19 4.51 -9.86
N SER A 32 2.44 4.79 -9.45
CA SER A 32 2.72 5.80 -8.43
C SER A 32 2.77 7.20 -9.04
N ILE A 33 2.11 8.17 -8.39
CA ILE A 33 2.09 9.57 -8.83
C ILE A 33 2.97 10.50 -7.97
N LYS A 34 3.64 9.97 -6.95
CA LYS A 34 4.46 10.78 -6.02
C LYS A 34 5.63 11.47 -6.74
N GLY A 35 6.21 10.82 -7.74
CA GLY A 35 7.40 11.29 -8.47
C GLY A 35 7.12 12.43 -9.45
N ILE A 36 5.84 12.67 -9.79
CA ILE A 36 5.46 13.62 -10.84
C ILE A 36 5.32 15.03 -10.24
N VAL A 37 6.30 15.90 -10.50
CA VAL A 37 6.35 17.28 -9.97
C VAL A 37 5.21 18.15 -10.50
N ALA A 38 4.69 17.83 -11.69
CA ALA A 38 3.57 18.55 -12.31
C ALA A 38 2.25 18.42 -11.54
N ILE A 39 2.10 17.39 -10.69
CA ILE A 39 0.87 17.13 -9.96
C ILE A 39 0.90 17.85 -8.59
N PRO A 40 -0.16 18.62 -8.24
CA PRO A 40 -0.28 19.24 -6.92
C PRO A 40 -0.07 18.25 -5.77
N GLN A 41 0.57 18.70 -4.69
CA GLN A 41 0.86 17.85 -3.54
C GLN A 41 -0.40 17.24 -2.91
N THR A 42 -1.50 18.00 -2.89
CA THR A 42 -2.80 17.56 -2.37
C THR A 42 -3.34 16.32 -3.09
N LEU A 43 -3.15 16.23 -4.42
CA LEU A 43 -3.52 15.05 -5.19
C LEU A 43 -2.58 13.88 -4.92
N ARG A 44 -1.27 14.15 -4.85
CA ARG A 44 -0.27 13.12 -4.53
C ARG A 44 -0.51 12.49 -3.17
N ASP A 45 -1.00 13.27 -2.20
CA ASP A 45 -1.33 12.75 -0.88
C ASP A 45 -2.63 11.95 -0.85
N ARG A 46 -3.58 12.26 -1.74
CA ARG A 46 -4.86 11.55 -1.84
C ARG A 46 -4.73 10.21 -2.55
N PHE A 47 -3.96 10.16 -3.64
CA PHE A 47 -3.79 8.97 -4.47
C PHE A 47 -2.46 8.26 -4.17
N LYS A 48 -2.22 7.98 -2.88
CA LYS A 48 -1.10 7.13 -2.45
C LYS A 48 -1.33 5.69 -2.91
N THR A 49 -0.27 5.03 -3.36
CA THR A 49 -0.33 3.60 -3.67
C THR A 49 -0.20 2.78 -2.39
N VAL A 50 -0.55 1.49 -2.47
CA VAL A 50 -0.45 0.58 -1.31
C VAL A 50 0.99 0.44 -0.79
N TRP A 51 1.99 0.63 -1.65
CA TRP A 51 3.42 0.56 -1.30
C TRP A 51 3.93 1.83 -0.60
N ASP A 52 3.13 2.89 -0.61
CA ASP A 52 3.48 4.19 -0.03
C ASP A 52 2.92 4.39 1.39
N VAL A 53 2.04 3.50 1.83
CA VAL A 53 1.38 3.55 3.14
C VAL A 53 2.19 2.73 4.13
N ASP A 54 2.37 3.28 5.33
CA ASP A 54 3.05 2.57 6.41
C ASP A 54 2.18 1.38 6.87
N PRO A 55 2.72 0.14 6.85
CA PRO A 55 2.00 -1.04 7.29
C PRO A 55 1.63 -0.99 8.79
N ASP A 56 2.37 -0.26 9.61
CA ASP A 56 2.06 -0.12 11.04
C ASP A 56 0.74 0.64 11.26
N VAL A 57 0.53 1.69 10.47
CA VAL A 57 -0.72 2.46 10.47
C VAL A 57 -1.89 1.58 10.02
N LEU A 58 -1.69 0.69 9.04
CA LEU A 58 -2.73 -0.26 8.61
C LEU A 58 -3.10 -1.24 9.73
N VAL A 59 -2.12 -1.71 10.50
CA VAL A 59 -2.34 -2.56 11.67
C VAL A 59 -3.14 -1.81 12.73
N SER A 60 -2.74 -0.59 13.08
CA SER A 60 -3.45 0.25 14.06
C SER A 60 -4.91 0.51 13.67
N MET A 61 -5.15 0.86 12.40
CA MET A 61 -6.50 1.04 11.87
C MET A 61 -7.30 -0.26 11.92
N SER A 62 -6.66 -1.39 11.61
CA SER A 62 -7.30 -2.71 11.63
C SER A 62 -7.66 -3.15 13.05
N ALA A 63 -6.80 -2.86 14.03
CA ALA A 63 -7.06 -3.10 15.45
C ALA A 63 -8.21 -2.23 15.96
N SER A 64 -8.27 -0.94 15.58
CA SER A 64 -9.35 -0.04 16.01
C SER A 64 -10.75 -0.48 15.56
N ARG A 65 -10.86 -1.17 14.41
CA ARG A 65 -12.14 -1.71 13.91
C ARG A 65 -12.43 -3.12 14.41
N GLY A 66 -11.43 -3.81 14.99
CA GLY A 66 -11.52 -5.17 15.51
C GLY A 66 -12.73 -5.42 16.43
N PRO A 67 -13.03 -4.53 17.40
CA PRO A 67 -14.18 -4.70 18.30
C PRO A 67 -15.55 -4.77 17.61
N TYR A 68 -15.65 -4.29 16.37
CA TYR A 68 -16.89 -4.30 15.59
C TYR A 68 -16.97 -5.48 14.61
N ILE A 69 -15.96 -6.35 14.58
CA ILE A 69 -15.88 -7.52 13.71
C ILE A 69 -16.09 -8.76 14.57
N CYS A 70 -17.10 -9.57 14.24
CA CYS A 70 -17.45 -10.76 15.03
C CYS A 70 -16.59 -11.99 14.73
N GLN A 71 -15.82 -11.96 13.64
CA GLN A 71 -14.86 -13.00 13.27
C GLN A 71 -13.50 -12.34 13.04
N SER A 72 -12.99 -12.45 11.83
CA SER A 72 -11.65 -12.02 11.50
C SER A 72 -11.63 -11.27 10.16
N GLN A 73 -10.47 -10.75 9.78
CA GLN A 73 -10.30 -9.90 8.62
C GLN A 73 -9.02 -10.30 7.88
N SER A 74 -9.12 -10.46 6.56
CA SER A 74 -7.95 -10.68 5.72
C SER A 74 -7.17 -9.37 5.56
N LEU A 75 -6.10 -9.21 6.35
CA LEU A 75 -5.20 -8.07 6.25
C LEU A 75 -4.02 -8.39 5.33
N SER A 76 -3.93 -7.65 4.22
CA SER A 76 -2.78 -7.69 3.30
C SER A 76 -1.82 -6.56 3.63
N LEU A 77 -0.61 -6.90 4.04
CA LEU A 77 0.46 -5.96 4.32
C LEU A 77 1.44 -5.94 3.16
N TYR A 78 1.75 -4.74 2.65
CA TYR A 78 2.63 -4.53 1.52
C TYR A 78 3.86 -3.79 1.97
N PHE A 79 5.03 -4.36 1.69
CA PHE A 79 6.30 -3.78 2.10
C PHE A 79 7.16 -3.49 0.88
N LYS A 80 7.70 -2.27 0.82
CA LYS A 80 8.54 -1.83 -0.31
C LYS A 80 9.94 -2.45 -0.26
N ASP A 81 10.61 -2.34 0.88
CA ASP A 81 11.95 -2.87 1.13
C ASP A 81 12.13 -3.15 2.64
N PRO A 82 11.46 -4.17 3.19
CA PRO A 82 11.51 -4.42 4.62
C PRO A 82 12.74 -5.24 4.98
N MET A 83 13.38 -4.88 6.09
CA MET A 83 14.28 -5.82 6.76
C MET A 83 13.43 -6.86 7.52
N PRO A 84 13.95 -8.08 7.77
CA PRO A 84 13.23 -9.07 8.57
C PRO A 84 12.79 -8.53 9.94
N SER A 85 13.58 -7.64 10.54
CA SER A 85 13.25 -6.95 11.79
C SER A 85 11.96 -6.13 11.69
N ASP A 86 11.74 -5.46 10.57
CA ASP A 86 10.61 -4.56 10.36
C ASP A 86 9.32 -5.39 10.21
N VAL A 87 9.40 -6.50 9.47
CA VAL A 87 8.28 -7.44 9.35
C VAL A 87 7.93 -8.03 10.70
N SER A 88 8.94 -8.47 11.47
CA SER A 88 8.71 -8.99 12.82
C SER A 88 8.06 -7.95 13.73
N ALA A 89 8.51 -6.70 13.71
CA ALA A 89 7.94 -5.63 14.52
C ALA A 89 6.46 -5.38 14.22
N VAL A 90 6.10 -5.32 12.93
CA VAL A 90 4.70 -5.13 12.50
C VAL A 90 3.83 -6.33 12.89
N LEU A 91 4.34 -7.55 12.78
CA LEU A 91 3.62 -8.75 13.21
C LEU A 91 3.42 -8.79 14.73
N PHE A 92 4.41 -8.37 15.51
CA PHE A 92 4.27 -8.24 16.97
C PHE A 92 3.22 -7.20 17.34
N HIS A 93 3.24 -6.02 16.70
CA HIS A 93 2.23 -5.00 16.93
C HIS A 93 0.82 -5.49 16.57
N ALA A 94 0.66 -6.24 15.48
CA ALA A 94 -0.63 -6.83 15.10
C ALA A 94 -1.13 -7.83 16.15
N TRP A 95 -0.23 -8.64 16.71
CA TRP A 95 -0.56 -9.58 17.78
C TRP A 95 -0.98 -8.87 19.08
N GLU A 96 -0.26 -7.82 19.49
CA GLU A 96 -0.63 -7.00 20.65
C GLU A 96 -1.99 -6.30 20.46
N GLY A 97 -2.31 -5.92 19.21
CA GLY A 97 -3.59 -5.34 18.82
C GLY A 97 -4.78 -6.32 18.79
N GLY A 98 -4.58 -7.59 19.15
CA GLY A 98 -5.64 -8.60 19.21
C GLY A 98 -6.16 -9.04 17.83
N LEU A 99 -5.38 -8.85 16.77
CA LEU A 99 -5.73 -9.37 15.45
C LEU A 99 -5.50 -10.89 15.45
N GLU A 100 -6.59 -11.66 15.54
CA GLU A 100 -6.55 -13.13 15.57
C GLU A 100 -6.03 -13.74 14.26
N ASP A 101 -6.12 -13.00 13.15
CA ASP A 101 -5.82 -13.51 11.81
C ASP A 101 -4.36 -13.34 11.38
N ARG A 102 -3.89 -14.33 10.62
CA ARG A 102 -2.58 -14.31 9.94
C ARG A 102 -2.55 -13.18 8.90
N CYS A 103 -1.73 -12.17 9.16
CA CYS A 103 -1.43 -11.11 8.19
C CYS A 103 -0.60 -11.68 7.03
N SER A 104 -1.04 -11.45 5.79
CA SER A 104 -0.27 -11.86 4.60
C SER A 104 0.69 -10.75 4.21
N CYS A 105 2.00 -11.05 4.20
CA CYS A 105 3.04 -10.09 3.86
C CYS A 105 3.46 -10.27 2.40
N TYR A 106 3.32 -9.20 1.61
CA TYR A 106 3.72 -9.18 0.21
C TYR A 106 4.94 -8.27 0.03
N PRO A 107 6.10 -8.83 -0.35
CA PRO A 107 7.25 -8.03 -0.74
C PRO A 107 7.02 -7.44 -2.14
N ASN A 108 7.62 -6.28 -2.40
CA ASN A 108 7.54 -5.68 -3.73
C ASN A 108 8.23 -6.56 -4.79
N PRO A 109 7.49 -7.09 -5.79
CA PRO A 109 8.03 -8.01 -6.80
C PRO A 109 9.08 -7.35 -7.69
N ALA A 110 9.07 -6.02 -7.82
CA ALA A 110 10.03 -5.29 -8.64
C ALA A 110 11.46 -5.31 -8.08
N ARG A 111 11.64 -5.67 -6.80
CA ARG A 111 12.96 -5.71 -6.13
C ARG A 111 13.20 -6.96 -5.28
N SER A 112 12.27 -7.91 -5.23
CA SER A 112 12.41 -9.16 -4.47
C SER A 112 13.41 -10.14 -5.10
N ARG A 113 14.71 -9.82 -5.09
CA ARG A 113 15.80 -10.74 -5.44
C ARG A 113 16.42 -11.44 -4.21
N GLY A 114 15.66 -11.62 -3.13
CA GLY A 114 16.22 -12.22 -1.91
C GLY A 114 15.26 -12.67 -0.80
N PHE A 115 13.95 -12.73 -1.02
CA PHE A 115 13.03 -13.26 0.00
C PHE A 115 12.81 -14.76 -0.24
N PRO A 116 13.35 -15.65 0.61
CA PRO A 116 13.01 -17.07 0.55
C PRO A 116 11.56 -17.23 1.00
N VAL A 117 10.68 -17.55 0.06
CA VAL A 117 9.31 -18.01 0.33
C VAL A 117 9.39 -19.42 0.93
N ARG A 118 9.81 -19.53 2.20
CA ARG A 118 9.78 -20.81 2.93
C ARG A 118 9.90 -20.66 4.44
N LEU A 119 8.91 -20.06 5.08
CA LEU A 119 8.66 -20.30 6.51
C LEU A 119 7.14 -20.36 6.70
N LEU A 120 6.67 -21.58 6.96
CA LEU A 120 5.41 -22.03 7.57
C LEU A 120 5.03 -23.38 6.92
N SER A 121 5.74 -24.41 7.37
CA SER A 121 5.36 -25.83 7.31
C SER A 121 5.32 -26.35 8.73
#